data_AF-A0AAP9SDS9-F1
#
_entry.id   AF-A0AAP9SDS9-F1
#
_cell.length_a   1.000
_cell.length_b   1.000
_cell.length_c   1.000
_cell.angle_alpha   90.00
_cell.angle_beta   90.00
_cell.angle_gamma   90.00
#
_symmetry.space_group_name_H-M   'P 1'
#
loop_
_entity.id
_entity.type
_entity.pdbx_description
1 polymer ?
#
loop_
_entity_poly.entity_id
_entity_poly.type
_entity_poly.pdbx_seq_one_letter_code
_entity_poly.pdbx_strand_id
1 'polypeptide(L)'
;MKTYQQYKEQLSAQLKGHHLRLFAILLVSSLMISLCKDSLIYIMDAKSLVYSILSFLLSLFFSLINYVILFLFIQRVRNESFSVKDVQYGASRFIYLILSGLIVSVIQLLVSTVATFLIMVPPLYYVGMSVLNVFFILWNALIAYGVYDGVTRIKALVMGSFQLLWEQIRVILRGSLVYMIWFVVAQIGILLVVTSFLGNDISNNLMEVFSAAADNTQALISIIGIYALYYVVQFYLLVPLYLLSANVYEDGKDHWINIK
;
A
#
# COMPACT_ATOMS: atom_id res chain seq x y z
N MET A 1 -4.99 -25.54 5.65
CA MET A 1 -5.23 -24.16 5.17
C MET A 1 -6.69 -23.99 4.80
N LYS A 2 -7.33 -22.89 5.19
CA LYS A 2 -8.77 -22.62 4.99
C LYS A 2 -9.14 -22.30 3.54
N THR A 3 -10.38 -22.55 3.16
CA THR A 3 -10.94 -22.20 1.84
C THR A 3 -11.37 -20.73 1.80
N TYR A 4 -11.37 -20.09 0.62
CA TYR A 4 -11.78 -18.68 0.45
C TYR A 4 -13.15 -18.33 1.08
N GLN A 5 -14.12 -19.26 1.04
CA GLN A 5 -15.43 -19.07 1.67
C GLN A 5 -15.33 -18.91 3.20
N GLN A 6 -14.43 -19.67 3.85
CA GLN A 6 -14.21 -19.58 5.30
C GLN A 6 -13.54 -18.25 5.66
N TYR A 7 -12.59 -17.77 4.84
CA TYR A 7 -12.00 -16.44 5.03
C TYR A 7 -13.05 -15.33 4.86
N LYS A 8 -13.95 -15.45 3.88
CA LYS A 8 -15.03 -14.47 3.64
C LYS A 8 -15.96 -14.35 4.84
N GLU A 9 -16.35 -15.47 5.45
CA GLU A 9 -17.19 -15.47 6.66
C GLU A 9 -16.47 -14.81 7.85
N GLN A 10 -15.20 -15.15 8.09
CA GLN A 10 -14.39 -14.53 9.14
C GLN A 10 -14.20 -13.03 8.92
N LEU A 11 -13.92 -12.61 7.69
CA LEU A 11 -13.82 -11.20 7.28
C LEU A 11 -15.12 -10.46 7.56
N SER A 12 -16.27 -11.03 7.19
CA SER A 12 -17.57 -10.39 7.39
C SER A 12 -17.87 -10.14 8.87
N ALA A 13 -17.46 -11.06 9.76
CA ALA A 13 -17.60 -10.92 11.20
C ALA A 13 -16.63 -9.87 11.78
N GLN A 14 -15.37 -9.89 11.35
CA GLN A 14 -14.33 -8.96 11.81
C GLN A 14 -14.58 -7.51 11.36
N LEU A 15 -15.19 -7.32 10.17
CA LEU A 15 -15.52 -6.02 9.59
C LEU A 15 -16.77 -5.38 10.20
N LYS A 16 -17.67 -6.16 10.80
CA LYS A 16 -18.96 -5.66 11.32
C LYS A 16 -18.73 -4.60 12.39
N GLY A 17 -19.11 -3.35 12.09
CA GLY A 17 -18.97 -2.19 12.97
C GLY A 17 -17.57 -1.57 13.07
N HIS A 18 -16.54 -2.15 12.44
CA HIS A 18 -15.15 -1.69 12.59
C HIS A 18 -14.50 -1.26 11.27
N HIS A 19 -15.13 -1.58 10.13
CA HIS A 19 -14.67 -1.20 8.80
C HIS A 19 -14.43 0.32 8.67
N LEU A 20 -15.39 1.14 9.11
CA LEU A 20 -15.30 2.60 9.03
C LEU A 20 -14.15 3.16 9.86
N ARG A 21 -13.87 2.56 11.03
CA ARG A 21 -12.76 2.98 11.89
C ARG A 21 -11.41 2.67 11.26
N LEU A 22 -11.21 1.44 10.76
CA LEU A 22 -9.97 1.05 10.08
C LEU A 22 -9.75 1.84 8.79
N PHE A 23 -10.83 2.08 8.03
CA PHE A 23 -10.81 2.95 6.86
C PHE A 23 -10.41 4.38 7.21
N ALA A 24 -11.04 4.98 8.23
CA ALA A 24 -10.74 6.35 8.64
C ALA A 24 -9.28 6.50 9.11
N ILE A 25 -8.75 5.53 9.85
CA ILE A 25 -7.35 5.53 10.28
C ILE A 25 -6.42 5.48 9.07
N LEU A 26 -6.62 4.52 8.15
CA LEU A 26 -5.81 4.43 6.93
C LEU A 26 -5.88 5.71 6.11
N LEU A 27 -7.09 6.20 5.82
CA LEU A 27 -7.31 7.38 5.00
C LEU A 27 -6.65 8.63 5.62
N VAL A 28 -6.93 8.91 6.88
CA VAL A 28 -6.42 10.11 7.57
C VAL A 28 -4.91 10.03 7.70
N SER A 29 -4.35 8.89 8.09
CA SER A 29 -2.91 8.73 8.20
C SER A 29 -2.20 8.87 6.85
N SER A 30 -2.73 8.26 5.78
CA SER A 30 -2.15 8.40 4.45
C SER A 30 -2.26 9.83 3.91
N LEU A 31 -3.36 10.54 4.16
CA LEU A 31 -3.50 11.94 3.79
C LEU A 31 -2.53 12.84 4.55
N MET A 32 -2.37 12.64 5.86
CA MET A 32 -1.42 13.38 6.68
C MET A 32 0.03 13.13 6.24
N ILE A 33 0.37 11.89 5.90
CA ILE A 33 1.68 11.53 5.35
C ILE A 33 1.94 12.30 4.04
N SER A 34 0.97 12.29 3.10
CA SER A 34 1.11 13.00 1.82
C SER A 34 1.24 14.49 2.02
N LEU A 35 0.35 15.09 2.82
CA LEU A 35 0.36 16.53 3.10
C LEU A 35 1.69 16.99 3.70
N CYS A 36 2.22 16.26 4.68
CA CYS A 36 3.51 16.61 5.27
C CYS A 36 4.67 16.43 4.28
N LYS A 37 4.65 15.38 3.44
CA LYS A 37 5.69 15.14 2.45
C LYS A 37 5.70 16.22 1.36
N ASP A 38 4.53 16.59 0.85
CA ASP A 38 4.39 17.54 -0.25
C ASP A 38 4.53 19.00 0.22
N SER A 39 4.13 19.31 1.47
CA SER A 39 4.33 20.65 2.07
C SER A 39 5.80 21.06 2.17
N LEU A 40 6.71 20.08 2.26
CA LEU A 40 8.15 20.33 2.40
C LEU A 40 8.76 21.00 1.17
N ILE A 41 8.20 20.74 -0.02
CA ILE A 41 8.59 21.37 -1.28
C ILE A 41 8.28 22.87 -1.29
N TYR A 42 7.24 23.29 -0.57
CA TYR A 42 6.82 24.71 -0.51
C TYR A 42 7.63 25.54 0.49
N ILE A 43 8.32 24.88 1.44
CA ILE A 43 9.06 25.56 2.51
C ILE A 43 10.55 25.62 2.20
N MET A 44 11.07 24.67 1.41
CA MET A 44 12.51 24.54 1.16
C MET A 44 12.79 24.34 -0.33
N ASP A 45 13.90 24.92 -0.80
CA ASP A 45 14.37 24.70 -2.17
C ASP A 45 14.66 23.21 -2.41
N ALA A 46 13.95 22.61 -3.36
CA ALA A 46 14.07 21.21 -3.72
C ALA A 46 15.49 20.80 -4.16
N LYS A 47 16.32 21.77 -4.58
CA LYS A 47 17.73 21.54 -4.96
C LYS A 47 18.68 21.52 -3.75
N SER A 48 18.20 21.89 -2.56
CA SER A 48 19.02 21.93 -1.35
C SER A 48 19.34 20.52 -0.84
N LEU A 49 20.58 20.33 -0.42
CA LEU A 49 21.02 19.10 0.27
C LEU A 49 20.25 18.91 1.59
N VAL A 50 19.91 20.00 2.28
CA VAL A 50 19.12 19.97 3.51
C VAL A 50 17.70 19.47 3.24
N TYR A 51 17.07 19.91 2.14
CA TYR A 51 15.76 19.39 1.72
C TYR A 51 15.84 17.88 1.46
N SER A 52 16.87 17.42 0.75
CA SER A 52 17.07 15.99 0.45
C SER A 52 17.19 15.15 1.73
N ILE A 53 18.00 15.60 2.70
CA ILE A 53 18.18 14.89 3.98
C ILE A 53 16.85 14.88 4.76
N LEU A 54 16.17 16.01 4.86
CA LEU A 54 14.96 16.13 5.67
C LEU A 54 13.78 15.36 5.05
N SER A 55 13.64 15.41 3.73
CA SER A 55 12.70 14.59 2.96
C SER A 55 12.97 13.09 3.11
N PHE A 56 14.24 12.69 3.12
CA PHE A 56 14.63 11.31 3.38
C PHE A 56 14.25 10.86 4.79
N LEU A 57 14.61 11.62 5.83
CA LEU A 57 14.26 11.32 7.22
C LEU A 57 12.75 11.26 7.44
N LEU A 58 12.01 12.19 6.84
CA LEU A 58 10.55 12.23 6.92
C LEU A 58 9.92 11.03 6.21
N SER A 59 10.46 10.63 5.05
CA SER A 59 10.01 9.43 4.34
C SER A 59 10.25 8.16 5.15
N LEU A 60 11.38 8.06 5.86
CA LEU A 60 11.65 6.96 6.79
C LEU A 60 10.64 6.96 7.95
N PHE A 61 10.35 8.11 8.55
CA PHE A 61 9.37 8.23 9.62
C PHE A 61 7.95 7.84 9.17
N PHE A 62 7.52 8.29 7.98
CA PHE A 62 6.22 7.90 7.44
C PHE A 62 6.13 6.43 7.05
N SER A 63 7.24 5.84 6.61
CA SER A 63 7.32 4.40 6.42
C SER A 63 7.06 3.66 7.73
N LEU A 64 7.65 4.10 8.86
CA LEU A 64 7.37 3.55 10.19
C LEU A 64 5.89 3.65 10.55
N ILE A 65 5.28 4.84 10.39
CA ILE A 65 3.86 5.04 10.70
C ILE A 65 3.00 4.07 9.87
N ASN A 66 3.30 3.92 8.59
CA ASN A 66 2.56 3.01 7.71
C ASN A 66 2.68 1.55 8.19
N TYR A 67 3.86 1.11 8.61
CA TYR A 67 4.04 -0.22 9.18
C TYR A 67 3.32 -0.41 10.52
N VAL A 68 3.32 0.60 11.40
CA VAL A 68 2.59 0.56 12.67
C VAL A 68 1.08 0.50 12.45
N ILE A 69 0.55 1.19 11.43
CA ILE A 69 -0.86 1.08 11.05
C ILE A 69 -1.21 -0.34 10.61
N LEU A 70 -0.30 -1.03 9.93
CA LEU A 70 -0.50 -2.43 9.55
C LEU A 70 -0.65 -3.33 10.79
N PHE A 71 0.01 -3.03 11.93
CA PHE A 71 -0.15 -3.83 13.16
C PHE A 71 -1.59 -3.83 13.70
N LEU A 72 -2.39 -2.79 13.42
CA LEU A 72 -3.81 -2.76 13.78
C LEU A 72 -4.60 -3.92 13.15
N PHE A 73 -4.20 -4.36 11.96
CA PHE A 73 -4.89 -5.44 11.23
C PHE A 73 -4.62 -6.80 11.84
N ILE A 74 -3.38 -7.10 12.24
CA ILE A 74 -3.06 -8.38 12.88
C ILE A 74 -3.63 -8.46 14.29
N GLN A 75 -3.57 -7.38 15.07
CA GLN A 75 -4.21 -7.33 16.39
C GLN A 75 -5.72 -7.51 16.28
N ARG A 76 -6.33 -6.95 15.24
CA ARG A 76 -7.76 -7.14 15.01
C ARG A 76 -8.12 -8.59 14.76
N VAL A 77 -7.31 -9.32 13.99
CA VAL A 77 -7.49 -10.77 13.79
C VAL A 77 -7.36 -11.53 15.11
N ARG A 78 -6.45 -11.09 15.99
CA ARG A 78 -6.21 -11.68 17.32
C ARG A 78 -7.20 -11.23 18.41
N ASN A 79 -8.13 -10.32 18.10
CA ASN A 79 -8.99 -9.65 19.09
C ASN A 79 -8.23 -8.96 20.24
N GLU A 80 -7.03 -8.43 19.95
CA GLU A 80 -6.23 -7.66 20.91
C GLU A 80 -6.52 -6.16 20.82
N SER A 81 -6.34 -5.43 21.93
CA SER A 81 -6.47 -3.97 21.97
C SER A 81 -5.13 -3.29 21.68
N PHE A 82 -5.12 -2.33 20.76
CA PHE A 82 -3.91 -1.56 20.43
C PHE A 82 -3.41 -0.75 21.64
N SER A 83 -2.14 -0.94 21.97
CA SER A 83 -1.48 -0.32 23.11
C SER A 83 -0.27 0.50 22.69
N VAL A 84 0.15 1.43 23.54
CA VAL A 84 1.36 2.25 23.31
C VAL A 84 2.63 1.37 23.21
N LYS A 85 2.61 0.17 23.80
CA LYS A 85 3.71 -0.79 23.73
C LYS A 85 3.94 -1.30 22.30
N ASP A 86 2.91 -1.33 21.46
CA ASP A 86 3.00 -1.81 20.08
C ASP A 86 3.70 -0.78 19.18
N VAL A 87 3.50 0.50 19.47
CA VAL A 87 4.22 1.61 18.84
C VAL A 87 5.70 1.57 19.24
N GLN A 88 5.99 1.35 20.53
CA GLN A 88 7.36 1.18 21.02
C GLN A 88 8.03 -0.06 20.41
N TYR A 89 7.27 -1.15 20.22
CA TYR A 89 7.76 -2.37 19.59
C TYR A 89 8.12 -2.13 18.12
N GLY A 90 7.26 -1.46 17.36
CA GLY A 90 7.54 -1.05 15.98
C GLY A 90 8.78 -0.14 15.88
N ALA A 91 8.91 0.82 16.80
CA ALA A 91 10.08 1.70 16.87
C ALA A 91 11.37 0.94 17.20
N SER A 92 11.34 -0.01 18.14
CA SER A 92 12.52 -0.81 18.52
C SER A 92 13.05 -1.70 17.39
N ARG A 93 12.19 -2.08 16.44
CA ARG A 93 12.52 -2.97 15.31
C ARG A 93 12.48 -2.28 13.96
N PHE A 94 12.48 -0.95 13.97
CA PHE A 94 12.34 -0.10 12.80
C PHE A 94 13.37 -0.42 11.69
N ILE A 95 14.61 -0.73 12.07
CA ILE A 95 15.68 -1.07 11.14
C ILE A 95 15.30 -2.28 10.26
N TYR A 96 14.65 -3.29 10.84
CA TYR A 96 14.25 -4.49 10.09
C TYR A 96 13.09 -4.21 9.12
N LEU A 97 12.16 -3.34 9.50
CA LEU A 97 11.06 -2.89 8.64
C LEU A 97 11.59 -2.09 7.44
N ILE A 98 12.50 -1.14 7.68
CA ILE A 98 13.10 -0.36 6.60
C ILE A 98 13.92 -1.25 5.68
N LEU A 99 14.83 -2.07 6.20
CA LEU A 99 15.72 -2.87 5.37
C LEU A 99 14.94 -3.88 4.52
N SER A 100 13.95 -4.55 5.11
CA SER A 100 13.10 -5.49 4.37
C SER A 100 12.23 -4.75 3.33
N GLY A 101 11.66 -3.59 3.70
CA GLY A 101 10.89 -2.75 2.79
C GLY A 101 11.71 -2.18 1.64
N LEU A 102 12.98 -1.81 1.88
CA LEU A 102 13.90 -1.35 0.84
C LEU A 102 14.20 -2.47 -0.15
N ILE A 103 14.48 -3.69 0.34
CA ILE A 103 14.71 -4.86 -0.53
C ILE A 103 13.48 -5.11 -1.41
N VAL A 104 12.28 -5.13 -0.81
CA VAL A 104 11.04 -5.32 -1.57
C VAL A 104 10.81 -4.18 -2.56
N SER A 105 11.14 -2.94 -2.21
CA SER A 105 11.01 -1.79 -3.11
C SER A 105 11.96 -1.90 -4.31
N VAL A 106 13.20 -2.36 -4.10
CA VAL A 106 14.16 -2.63 -5.19
C VAL A 106 13.64 -3.73 -6.10
N ILE A 107 13.12 -4.82 -5.53
CA ILE A 107 12.51 -5.92 -6.31
C ILE A 107 11.31 -5.38 -7.10
N GLN A 108 10.44 -4.59 -6.47
CA GLN A 108 9.28 -3.98 -7.10
C GLN A 108 9.69 -3.09 -8.28
N LEU A 109 10.74 -2.27 -8.12
CA LEU A 109 11.26 -1.42 -9.18
C LEU A 109 11.73 -2.26 -10.38
N LEU A 110 12.50 -3.32 -10.14
CA LEU A 110 13.00 -4.21 -11.19
C LEU A 110 11.86 -4.91 -11.92
N VAL A 111 10.92 -5.50 -11.19
CA VAL A 111 9.77 -6.21 -11.77
C VAL A 111 8.85 -5.26 -12.52
N SER A 112 8.62 -4.05 -11.99
CA SER A 112 7.79 -3.03 -12.66
C SER A 112 8.46 -2.55 -13.95
N THR A 113 9.79 -2.38 -13.96
CA THR A 113 10.54 -2.01 -15.17
C THR A 113 10.41 -3.07 -16.26
N VAL A 114 10.45 -4.35 -15.89
CA VAL A 114 10.22 -5.45 -16.83
C VAL A 114 8.76 -5.45 -17.32
N ALA A 115 7.81 -5.17 -16.44
CA ALA A 115 6.39 -5.06 -16.81
C ALA A 115 6.11 -3.89 -17.77
N THR A 116 6.93 -2.84 -17.77
CA THR A 116 6.86 -1.73 -18.73
C THR A 116 7.03 -2.19 -20.19
N PHE A 117 7.73 -3.30 -20.45
CA PHE A 117 7.80 -3.86 -21.80
C PHE A 117 6.44 -4.38 -22.32
N LEU A 118 5.46 -4.59 -21.43
CA LEU A 118 4.08 -4.97 -21.79
C LEU A 118 3.23 -3.79 -22.27
N ILE A 119 3.76 -2.55 -22.31
CA ILE A 119 3.06 -1.37 -22.85
C ILE A 119 2.59 -1.58 -24.28
N MET A 120 3.23 -2.48 -25.05
CA MET A 120 2.80 -2.84 -26.41
C MET A 120 1.35 -3.37 -26.46
N VAL A 121 0.80 -3.84 -25.35
CA VAL A 121 -0.62 -4.20 -25.23
C VAL A 121 -1.22 -3.49 -24.00
N PRO A 122 -1.78 -2.28 -24.15
CA PRO A 122 -2.17 -1.42 -23.03
C PRO A 122 -3.14 -2.07 -22.02
N PRO A 123 -4.17 -2.84 -22.42
CA PRO A 123 -5.04 -3.51 -21.45
C PRO A 123 -4.30 -4.54 -20.59
N LEU A 124 -3.36 -5.29 -21.18
CA LEU A 124 -2.54 -6.26 -20.46
C LEU A 124 -1.57 -5.57 -19.50
N TYR A 125 -1.05 -4.40 -19.87
CA TYR A 125 -0.19 -3.60 -18.99
C TYR A 125 -0.91 -3.18 -17.71
N TYR A 126 -2.11 -2.59 -17.79
CA TYR A 126 -2.84 -2.16 -16.59
C TYR A 126 -3.26 -3.32 -15.70
N VAL A 127 -3.68 -4.45 -16.28
CA VAL A 127 -4.01 -5.66 -15.51
C VAL A 127 -2.76 -6.23 -14.84
N GLY A 128 -1.65 -6.34 -15.56
CA GLY A 128 -0.37 -6.82 -15.02
C GLY A 128 0.14 -5.93 -13.88
N MET A 129 0.11 -4.62 -14.07
CA MET A 129 0.48 -3.64 -13.04
C MET A 129 -0.43 -3.72 -11.83
N SER A 130 -1.73 -3.96 -12.02
CA SER A 130 -2.67 -4.15 -10.91
C SER A 130 -2.34 -5.39 -10.08
N VAL A 131 -2.00 -6.51 -10.72
CA VAL A 131 -1.62 -7.76 -10.04
C VAL A 131 -0.33 -7.56 -9.24
N LEU A 132 0.68 -6.96 -9.87
CA LEU A 132 1.94 -6.63 -9.21
C LEU A 132 1.72 -5.68 -8.02
N ASN A 133 0.90 -4.65 -8.19
CA ASN A 133 0.59 -3.70 -7.13
C ASN A 133 -0.01 -4.40 -5.91
N VAL A 134 -1.03 -5.24 -6.11
CA VAL A 134 -1.61 -6.04 -5.01
C VAL A 134 -0.55 -6.94 -4.38
N PHE A 135 0.26 -7.62 -5.17
CA PHE A 135 1.27 -8.53 -4.67
C PHE A 135 2.27 -7.83 -3.73
N PHE A 136 2.82 -6.69 -4.16
CA PHE A 136 3.79 -5.93 -3.35
C PHE A 136 3.15 -5.26 -2.13
N ILE A 137 1.91 -4.77 -2.23
CA ILE A 137 1.16 -4.23 -1.09
C ILE A 137 1.02 -5.29 0.01
N LEU A 138 0.63 -6.51 -0.36
CA LEU A 138 0.43 -7.59 0.60
C LEU A 138 1.76 -8.15 1.10
N TRP A 139 2.82 -8.14 0.29
CA TRP A 139 4.15 -8.54 0.72
C TRP A 139 4.67 -7.64 1.84
N ASN A 140 4.53 -6.32 1.66
CA ASN A 140 4.88 -5.35 2.69
C ASN A 140 4.03 -5.52 3.95
N ALA A 141 2.75 -5.88 3.81
CA ALA A 141 1.87 -6.18 4.95
C ALA A 141 2.36 -7.39 5.76
N LEU A 142 2.70 -8.50 5.09
CA LEU A 142 3.21 -9.70 5.76
C LEU A 142 4.57 -9.47 6.45
N ILE A 143 5.45 -8.64 5.86
CA ILE A 143 6.70 -8.26 6.50
C ILE A 143 6.42 -7.51 7.80
N ALA A 144 5.45 -6.59 7.80
CA ALA A 144 5.03 -5.87 9.00
C ALA A 144 4.57 -6.86 10.08
N TYR A 145 3.70 -7.81 9.72
CA TYR A 145 3.21 -8.83 10.64
C TYR A 145 4.33 -9.73 11.18
N GLY A 146 5.28 -10.13 10.34
CA GLY A 146 6.47 -10.89 10.75
C GLY A 146 7.33 -10.17 11.78
N VAL A 147 7.54 -8.86 11.60
CA VAL A 147 8.31 -8.05 12.57
C VAL A 147 7.55 -7.90 13.89
N TYR A 148 6.22 -7.73 13.82
CA TYR A 148 5.36 -7.69 15.01
C TYR A 148 5.47 -8.97 15.85
N ASP A 149 5.54 -10.13 15.19
CA ASP A 149 5.67 -11.44 15.84
C ASP A 149 7.07 -11.82 16.32
N GLY A 150 8.03 -10.91 16.23
CA GLY A 150 9.34 -11.15 16.80
C GLY A 150 10.41 -11.55 15.78
N VAL A 151 10.10 -11.70 14.49
CA VAL A 151 11.09 -12.11 13.48
C VAL A 151 12.06 -10.97 13.17
N THR A 152 13.35 -11.19 13.40
CA THR A 152 14.44 -10.21 13.17
C THR A 152 15.33 -10.58 11.98
N ARG A 153 15.20 -11.78 11.41
CA ARG A 153 16.00 -12.22 10.26
C ARG A 153 15.42 -11.66 8.97
N ILE A 154 16.14 -10.73 8.32
CA ILE A 154 15.71 -10.08 7.06
C ILE A 154 15.40 -11.11 5.96
N LYS A 155 16.24 -12.14 5.82
CA LYS A 155 16.00 -13.23 4.84
C LYS A 155 14.66 -13.93 5.09
N ALA A 156 14.35 -14.22 6.36
CA ALA A 156 13.10 -14.86 6.74
C ALA A 156 11.90 -13.89 6.61
N LEU A 157 12.09 -12.59 6.78
CA LEU A 157 11.03 -11.60 6.55
C LEU A 157 10.70 -11.46 5.06
N VAL A 158 11.72 -11.35 4.20
CA VAL A 158 11.53 -11.09 2.76
C VAL A 158 11.11 -12.36 2.03
N MET A 159 11.93 -13.42 2.08
CA MET A 159 11.61 -14.71 1.43
C MET A 159 10.39 -15.37 2.08
N GLY A 160 10.20 -15.04 3.36
CA GLY A 160 9.02 -15.09 4.21
C GLY A 160 7.62 -15.22 3.66
N SER A 161 6.90 -14.20 4.09
CA SER A 161 6.12 -13.32 3.24
C SER A 161 6.05 -13.70 1.76
N PHE A 162 7.16 -13.80 1.00
CA PHE A 162 7.07 -14.19 -0.41
C PHE A 162 6.50 -15.60 -0.62
N GLN A 163 7.04 -16.63 0.04
CA GLN A 163 6.52 -17.99 -0.15
C GLN A 163 5.10 -18.09 0.39
N LEU A 164 4.78 -17.41 1.49
CA LEU A 164 3.44 -17.41 2.07
C LEU A 164 2.41 -16.77 1.11
N LEU A 165 2.77 -15.66 0.46
CA LEU A 165 1.97 -15.09 -0.63
C LEU A 165 1.84 -16.05 -1.81
N TRP A 166 2.94 -16.69 -2.19
CA TRP A 166 2.99 -17.58 -3.34
C TRP A 166 2.09 -18.80 -3.16
N GLU A 167 2.16 -19.44 -2.00
CA GLU A 167 1.30 -20.57 -1.64
C GLU A 167 -0.19 -20.18 -1.63
N GLN A 168 -0.51 -18.94 -1.24
CA GLN A 168 -1.87 -18.42 -1.14
C GLN A 168 -2.30 -17.53 -2.32
N ILE A 169 -1.54 -17.53 -3.42
CA ILE A 169 -1.74 -16.61 -4.55
C ILE A 169 -3.18 -16.67 -5.09
N ARG A 170 -3.79 -17.85 -5.12
CA ARG A 170 -5.17 -18.05 -5.61
C ARG A 170 -6.21 -17.40 -4.70
N VAL A 171 -6.02 -17.50 -3.38
CA VAL A 171 -6.94 -16.92 -2.39
C VAL A 171 -6.82 -15.40 -2.40
N ILE A 172 -5.59 -14.90 -2.45
CA ILE A 172 -5.27 -13.48 -2.52
C ILE A 172 -5.82 -12.85 -3.79
N LEU A 173 -5.56 -13.45 -4.96
CA LEU A 173 -6.07 -12.96 -6.25
C LEU A 173 -7.59 -12.89 -6.26
N ARG A 174 -8.28 -13.89 -5.70
CA ARG A 174 -9.75 -13.89 -5.61
C ARG A 174 -10.27 -12.82 -4.66
N GLY A 175 -9.60 -12.61 -3.52
CA GLY A 175 -9.95 -11.55 -2.57
C GLY A 175 -9.66 -10.14 -3.08
N SER A 176 -8.68 -9.99 -3.97
CA SER A 176 -8.27 -8.71 -4.54
C SER A 176 -8.94 -8.36 -5.86
N LEU A 177 -9.78 -9.23 -6.44
CA LEU A 177 -10.44 -8.97 -7.73
C LEU A 177 -11.13 -7.59 -7.77
N VAL A 178 -11.90 -7.25 -6.74
CA VAL A 178 -12.63 -5.98 -6.69
C VAL A 178 -11.66 -4.79 -6.64
N TYR A 179 -10.58 -4.91 -5.85
CA TYR A 179 -9.53 -3.90 -5.79
C TYR A 179 -8.80 -3.76 -7.13
N MET A 180 -8.50 -4.87 -7.82
CA MET A 180 -7.82 -4.86 -9.10
C MET A 180 -8.68 -4.23 -10.21
N ILE A 181 -9.98 -4.57 -10.26
CA ILE A 181 -10.92 -3.96 -11.20
C ILE A 181 -11.00 -2.46 -10.94
N TRP A 182 -11.17 -2.04 -9.69
CA TRP A 182 -11.19 -0.62 -9.34
C TRP A 182 -9.89 0.09 -9.75
N PHE A 183 -8.73 -0.52 -9.47
CA PHE A 183 -7.44 0.05 -9.84
C PHE A 183 -7.36 0.30 -11.36
N VAL A 184 -7.71 -0.70 -12.19
CA VAL A 184 -7.69 -0.54 -13.65
C VAL A 184 -8.68 0.54 -14.11
N VAL A 185 -9.92 0.50 -13.62
CA VAL A 185 -10.97 1.47 -13.99
C VAL A 185 -10.57 2.88 -13.60
N ALA A 186 -10.01 3.08 -12.40
CA ALA A 186 -9.60 4.38 -11.93
C ALA A 186 -8.37 4.91 -12.68
N GLN A 187 -7.40 4.06 -13.02
CA GLN A 187 -6.25 4.47 -13.84
C GLN A 187 -6.69 4.94 -15.24
N ILE A 188 -7.64 4.23 -15.87
CA ILE A 188 -8.23 4.66 -17.15
C ILE A 188 -9.02 5.96 -16.97
N GLY A 189 -9.83 6.07 -15.90
CA GLY A 189 -10.62 7.26 -15.61
C GLY A 189 -9.76 8.50 -15.37
N ILE A 190 -8.69 8.38 -14.59
CA ILE A 190 -7.71 9.45 -14.37
C ILE A 190 -7.07 9.84 -15.70
N LEU A 191 -6.62 8.87 -16.49
CA LEU A 191 -6.00 9.14 -17.80
C LEU A 191 -6.96 9.91 -18.72
N LEU A 192 -8.23 9.51 -18.80
CA LEU A 192 -9.25 10.19 -19.62
C LEU A 192 -9.51 11.63 -19.15
N VAL A 193 -9.64 11.85 -17.85
CA VAL A 193 -9.87 13.19 -17.30
C VAL A 193 -8.64 14.07 -17.55
N VAL A 194 -7.43 13.59 -17.25
CA VAL A 194 -6.19 14.34 -17.45
C VAL A 194 -6.01 14.69 -18.93
N THR A 195 -6.10 13.72 -19.84
CA THR A 195 -5.95 13.97 -21.28
C THR A 195 -7.02 14.89 -21.85
N SER A 196 -8.26 14.86 -21.33
CA SER A 196 -9.34 15.73 -21.79
C SER A 196 -9.12 17.22 -21.49
N PHE A 197 -8.39 17.54 -20.41
CA PHE A 197 -8.13 18.92 -20.01
C PHE A 197 -6.73 19.41 -20.37
N LEU A 198 -5.75 18.50 -20.37
CA LEU A 198 -4.33 18.84 -20.42
C LEU A 198 -3.62 18.31 -21.67
N GLY A 199 -4.32 17.52 -22.51
CA GLY A 199 -3.74 16.91 -23.70
C GLY A 199 -2.86 15.69 -23.40
N ASN A 200 -2.26 15.12 -24.44
CA ASN A 200 -1.49 13.86 -24.36
C ASN A 200 -0.01 14.06 -23.93
N ASP A 201 0.44 15.31 -23.79
CA ASP A 201 1.85 15.63 -23.59
C ASP A 201 2.25 15.81 -22.12
N ILE A 202 1.30 15.75 -21.17
CA ILE A 202 1.60 15.91 -19.74
C ILE A 202 2.06 14.58 -19.14
N SER A 203 3.19 14.63 -18.42
CA SER A 203 3.73 13.47 -17.71
C SER A 203 2.77 13.01 -16.60
N ASN A 204 2.85 11.73 -16.20
CA ASN A 204 2.05 11.17 -15.09
C ASN A 204 2.40 11.78 -13.70
N ASN A 205 3.16 12.87 -13.64
CA ASN A 205 3.58 13.51 -12.41
C ASN A 205 2.46 14.39 -11.85
N LEU A 206 1.92 14.00 -10.70
CA LEU A 206 0.80 14.68 -10.02
C LEU A 206 1.01 16.19 -9.86
N MET A 207 2.24 16.63 -9.57
CA MET A 207 2.57 18.04 -9.41
C MET A 207 2.47 18.84 -10.71
N GLU A 208 2.87 18.24 -11.84
CA GLU A 208 2.75 18.86 -13.17
C GLU A 208 1.30 18.91 -13.64
N VAL A 209 0.53 17.86 -13.35
CA VAL A 209 -0.91 17.81 -13.65
C VAL A 209 -1.66 18.89 -12.86
N PHE A 210 -1.36 19.06 -11.57
CA PHE A 210 -2.00 20.09 -10.75
C PHE A 210 -1.54 21.51 -11.08
N SER A 211 -0.26 21.71 -11.40
CA SER A 211 0.23 23.04 -11.79
C SER A 211 -0.35 23.47 -13.15
N ALA A 212 -0.43 22.56 -14.12
CA ALA A 212 -1.03 22.85 -15.42
C ALA A 212 -2.55 23.03 -15.35
N ALA A 213 -3.22 22.36 -14.41
CA ALA A 213 -4.65 22.54 -14.17
C ALA A 213 -4.98 23.82 -13.36
N ALA A 214 -4.00 24.46 -12.72
CA ALA A 214 -4.24 25.62 -11.85
C ALA A 214 -4.85 26.81 -12.59
N ASP A 215 -4.54 26.96 -13.88
CA ASP A 215 -5.04 28.04 -14.72
C ASP A 215 -6.50 27.83 -15.17
N ASN A 216 -7.05 26.62 -15.01
CA ASN A 216 -8.43 26.29 -15.36
C ASN A 216 -9.17 25.67 -14.16
N THR A 217 -10.00 26.48 -13.50
CA THR A 217 -10.75 26.07 -12.30
C THR A 217 -11.61 24.82 -12.52
N GLN A 218 -12.18 24.64 -13.72
CA GLN A 218 -13.00 23.46 -14.03
C GLN A 218 -12.13 22.19 -14.20
N ALA A 219 -10.96 22.32 -14.83
CA ALA A 219 -10.00 21.23 -14.93
C ALA A 219 -9.49 20.83 -13.55
N LEU A 220 -9.12 21.81 -12.71
CA LEU A 220 -8.64 21.60 -11.35
C LEU A 220 -9.67 20.85 -10.49
N ILE A 221 -10.93 21.29 -10.48
CA ILE A 221 -12.00 20.63 -9.72
C ILE A 221 -12.20 19.19 -10.20
N SER A 222 -12.18 18.96 -11.51
CA SER A 222 -12.39 17.62 -12.10
C SER A 222 -11.24 16.66 -11.76
N ILE A 223 -10.00 17.15 -11.83
CA ILE A 223 -8.79 16.40 -11.49
C ILE A 223 -8.77 16.09 -9.98
N ILE A 224 -9.01 17.08 -9.12
CA ILE A 224 -9.11 16.85 -7.67
C ILE A 224 -10.21 15.82 -7.36
N GLY A 225 -11.37 15.94 -8.01
CA GLY A 225 -12.51 15.03 -7.81
C GLY A 225 -12.18 13.58 -8.15
N ILE A 226 -11.54 13.33 -9.30
CA ILE A 226 -11.21 11.96 -9.72
C ILE A 226 -10.11 11.34 -8.85
N TYR A 227 -9.10 12.12 -8.43
CA TYR A 227 -8.07 11.63 -7.51
C TYR A 227 -8.63 11.39 -6.11
N ALA A 228 -9.50 12.27 -5.60
CA ALA A 228 -10.17 12.06 -4.32
C ALA A 228 -11.02 10.79 -4.33
N LEU A 229 -11.82 10.58 -5.38
CA LEU A 229 -12.60 9.36 -5.58
C LEU A 229 -11.70 8.12 -5.62
N TYR A 230 -10.60 8.17 -6.38
CA TYR A 230 -9.63 7.10 -6.48
C TYR A 230 -9.11 6.69 -5.10
N TYR A 231 -8.57 7.63 -4.32
CA TYR A 231 -8.00 7.34 -3.01
C TYR A 231 -9.05 6.85 -2.01
N VAL A 232 -10.23 7.49 -1.94
CA VAL A 232 -11.30 7.09 -1.00
C VAL A 232 -11.72 5.64 -1.25
N VAL A 233 -12.02 5.29 -2.49
CA VAL A 233 -12.45 3.92 -2.82
C VAL A 233 -11.28 2.94 -2.68
N GLN A 234 -10.06 3.35 -3.04
CA GLN A 234 -8.88 2.52 -2.89
C GLN A 234 -8.63 2.14 -1.43
N PHE A 235 -8.62 3.09 -0.50
CA PHE A 235 -8.44 2.81 0.92
C PHE A 235 -9.60 2.01 1.51
N TYR A 236 -10.83 2.23 1.04
CA TYR A 236 -11.98 1.44 1.45
C TYR A 236 -11.82 -0.04 1.08
N LEU A 237 -11.35 -0.33 -0.14
CA LEU A 237 -11.10 -1.70 -0.63
C LEU A 237 -9.83 -2.33 -0.05
N LEU A 238 -8.90 -1.51 0.45
CA LEU A 238 -7.65 -1.98 1.04
C LEU A 238 -7.85 -2.57 2.45
N VAL A 239 -8.83 -2.05 3.21
CA VAL A 239 -9.19 -2.57 4.56
C VAL A 239 -9.48 -4.08 4.57
N PRO A 240 -10.41 -4.60 3.74
CA PRO A 240 -10.68 -6.04 3.71
C PRO A 240 -9.49 -6.85 3.20
N LEU A 241 -8.65 -6.27 2.33
CA LEU A 241 -7.44 -6.93 1.85
C LEU A 241 -6.37 -7.10 2.92
N TYR A 242 -6.14 -6.07 3.74
CA TYR A 242 -5.21 -6.17 4.86
C TYR A 242 -5.68 -7.15 5.94
N LEU A 243 -6.99 -7.19 6.20
CA LEU A 243 -7.55 -8.22 7.08
C LEU A 243 -7.41 -9.63 6.48
N LEU A 244 -7.59 -9.79 5.16
CA LEU A 244 -7.36 -11.07 4.50
C LEU A 244 -5.90 -11.50 4.64
N SER A 245 -4.93 -10.60 4.40
CA SER A 245 -3.51 -10.92 4.58
C SER A 245 -3.15 -11.23 6.02
N ALA A 246 -3.76 -10.55 7.00
CA ALA A 246 -3.52 -10.83 8.41
C ALA A 246 -4.04 -12.23 8.79
N ASN A 247 -5.23 -12.62 8.32
CA ASN A 247 -5.75 -13.97 8.54
C ASN A 247 -4.89 -15.04 7.83
N VAL A 248 -4.43 -14.76 6.61
CA VAL A 248 -3.51 -15.65 5.86
C VAL A 248 -2.17 -15.79 6.57
N TYR A 249 -1.65 -14.72 7.17
CA TYR A 249 -0.45 -14.75 7.99
C TYR A 249 -0.65 -15.62 9.23
N GLU A 250 -1.72 -15.42 10.00
CA GLU A 250 -2.02 -16.22 11.20
C GLU A 250 -2.11 -17.72 10.92
N ASP A 251 -2.79 -18.10 9.82
CA ASP A 251 -2.94 -19.49 9.44
C ASP A 251 -1.62 -20.13 8.92
N GLY A 252 -0.63 -19.32 8.54
CA GLY A 252 0.63 -19.77 7.93
C GLY A 252 1.90 -19.54 8.77
N LYS A 253 1.83 -18.74 9.84
CA LYS A 253 3.02 -18.28 10.58
C LYS A 253 3.83 -19.41 11.21
N ASP A 254 3.18 -20.47 11.69
CA ASP A 254 3.84 -21.57 12.42
C ASP A 254 4.71 -22.46 11.52
N HIS A 255 4.37 -22.56 10.23
CA HIS A 255 5.20 -23.26 9.25
C HIS A 255 6.44 -22.45 8.86
N TRP A 256 6.44 -21.14 9.14
CA TRP A 256 7.37 -20.18 8.54
C TRP A 256 8.36 -19.55 9.53
N ILE A 257 7.98 -19.36 10.80
CA ILE A 257 8.88 -18.90 11.86
C ILE A 257 10.06 -19.88 12.08
N ASN A 258 9.93 -21.13 11.63
CA ASN A 258 10.93 -22.18 11.72
C ASN A 258 11.91 -22.30 10.53
N ILE A 259 11.89 -21.39 9.55
CA ILE A 259 12.92 -21.42 8.48
C ILE A 259 14.28 -21.03 9.08
N LYS A 260 15.05 -22.08 9.41
CA LYS A 260 16.39 -22.02 10.00
C LYS A 260 17.43 -21.41 9.08
#